data_AF-A0A1I5M7Z4-F1
#
_entry.id   AF-A0A1I5M7Z4-F1
#
_cell.length_a   1.000
_cell.length_b   1.000
_cell.length_c   1.000
_cell.angle_alpha   90.00
_cell.angle_beta   90.00
_cell.angle_gamma   90.00
#
_symmetry.space_group_name_H-M   'P 1'
#
loop_
_entity.id
_entity.type
_entity.pdbx_description
1 polymer ?
#
loop_
_entity_poly.entity_id
_entity_poly.type
_entity_poly.pdbx_seq_one_letter_code
_entity_poly.pdbx_strand_id
1 'polypeptide(L)'
;MPASPLEQAIKHGPFGRQQRLEQMNDPLQAYQQLLGIMGAPIVRIERMAQWLEQASEDDRQRLQVSQQEQRVVLGAGDWVVEIASPLLGQFRNGLDFNLLAWERLRTRSRASGWNNQHPIKIDKEKLGAVLLKDNRLLFVLPGMHQMIAQRDPRRNLHTIQYSLKVCAQFHLGEAMCYANDPFPGYNRITLPQPTPRQWKPYSAGTPIDLETLDEAAYWLISKRDFTDQ
;
A
#
# COMPACT_ATOMS: atom_id res chain seq x y z
N MET A 1 -24.06 -8.59 21.75
CA MET A 1 -23.88 -8.97 20.33
C MET A 1 -22.66 -9.87 20.22
N PRO A 2 -22.70 -10.98 19.48
CA PRO A 2 -21.53 -11.85 19.33
C PRO A 2 -20.44 -11.07 18.58
N ALA A 3 -19.20 -11.14 19.08
CA ALA A 3 -18.03 -10.55 18.43
C ALA A 3 -17.88 -11.13 17.02
N SER A 4 -17.57 -10.28 16.04
CA SER A 4 -17.38 -10.71 14.66
C SER A 4 -16.27 -11.77 14.56
N PRO A 5 -16.29 -12.68 13.57
CA PRO A 5 -15.22 -13.67 13.35
C PRO A 5 -13.83 -13.02 13.27
N LEU A 6 -13.77 -11.79 12.75
CA LEU A 6 -12.58 -10.95 12.74
C LEU A 6 -12.13 -10.56 14.15
N GLU A 7 -13.03 -10.05 14.99
CA GLU A 7 -12.73 -9.75 16.39
C GLU A 7 -12.36 -11.01 17.18
N GLN A 8 -12.93 -12.18 16.87
CA GLN A 8 -12.58 -13.44 17.53
C GLN A 8 -11.21 -13.97 17.08
N ALA A 9 -10.88 -13.91 15.78
CA ALA A 9 -9.55 -14.26 15.29
C ALA A 9 -8.46 -13.30 15.80
N ILE A 10 -8.82 -12.04 16.06
CA ILE A 10 -7.92 -11.08 16.71
C ILE A 10 -7.85 -11.31 18.22
N LYS A 11 -8.94 -11.74 18.89
CA LYS A 11 -8.98 -11.97 20.36
C LYS A 11 -8.50 -13.34 20.85
N HIS A 12 -8.62 -14.38 20.02
CA HIS A 12 -8.30 -15.79 20.32
C HIS A 12 -7.32 -16.41 19.34
N GLY A 13 -6.99 -15.69 18.26
CA GLY A 13 -5.93 -16.10 17.36
C GLY A 13 -4.56 -15.70 17.86
N PRO A 14 -3.56 -15.62 16.97
CA PRO A 14 -2.17 -15.43 17.38
C PRO A 14 -1.95 -14.13 18.16
N PHE A 15 -2.85 -13.17 17.95
CA PHE A 15 -2.87 -11.79 18.43
C PHE A 15 -3.80 -11.55 19.64
N GLY A 16 -4.36 -12.64 20.19
CA GLY A 16 -5.40 -12.61 21.20
C GLY A 16 -4.95 -12.37 22.63
N ARG A 17 -5.84 -11.76 23.44
CA ARG A 17 -5.69 -11.70 24.91
C ARG A 17 -6.09 -13.01 25.60
N GLN A 18 -6.68 -13.95 24.86
CA GLN A 18 -7.17 -15.22 25.38
C GLN A 18 -6.36 -16.39 24.84
N GLN A 19 -6.42 -17.53 25.54
CA GLN A 19 -5.68 -18.75 25.18
C GLN A 19 -5.99 -19.13 23.72
N ARG A 20 -4.93 -19.38 22.94
CA ARG A 20 -5.05 -19.77 21.53
C ARG A 20 -5.88 -21.04 21.39
N LEU A 21 -6.70 -21.07 20.35
CA LEU A 21 -7.37 -22.29 19.90
C LEU A 21 -6.33 -23.24 19.29
N GLU A 22 -6.43 -24.56 19.55
CA GLU A 22 -5.44 -25.56 19.10
C GLU A 22 -5.20 -25.55 17.58
N GLN A 23 -6.21 -25.16 16.81
CA GLN A 23 -6.19 -25.05 15.35
C GLN A 23 -5.28 -23.91 14.83
N MET A 24 -4.78 -23.04 15.72
CA MET A 24 -3.94 -21.89 15.39
C MET A 24 -2.48 -22.07 15.84
N ASN A 25 -2.10 -23.30 16.21
CA ASN A 25 -0.71 -23.67 16.54
C ASN A 25 0.15 -23.95 15.29
N ASP A 26 -0.46 -24.23 14.14
CA ASP A 26 0.25 -24.35 12.86
C ASP A 26 0.27 -22.98 12.15
N PRO A 27 1.46 -22.38 11.92
CA PRO A 27 1.63 -21.11 11.21
C PRO A 27 0.90 -21.03 9.86
N LEU A 28 0.88 -22.12 9.08
CA LEU A 28 0.24 -22.13 7.77
C LEU A 28 -1.29 -22.19 7.88
N GLN A 29 -1.82 -22.93 8.85
CA GLN A 29 -3.27 -23.00 9.08
C GLN A 29 -3.79 -21.68 9.66
N ALA A 30 -3.08 -21.10 10.64
CA ALA A 30 -3.38 -19.78 11.17
C ALA A 30 -3.36 -18.73 10.05
N TYR A 31 -2.38 -18.81 9.15
CA TYR A 31 -2.27 -17.94 7.99
C TYR A 31 -3.46 -18.05 7.02
N GLN A 32 -3.87 -19.27 6.66
CA GLN A 32 -5.01 -19.49 5.77
C GLN A 32 -6.32 -19.00 6.37
N GLN A 33 -6.52 -19.20 7.68
CA GLN A 33 -7.68 -18.68 8.40
C GLN A 33 -7.67 -17.14 8.44
N LEU A 34 -6.52 -16.53 8.73
CA LEU A 34 -6.36 -15.08 8.73
C LEU A 34 -6.62 -14.47 7.34
N LEU A 35 -6.08 -15.06 6.27
CA LEU A 35 -6.35 -14.60 4.90
C LEU A 35 -7.85 -14.62 4.55
N GLY A 36 -8.55 -15.69 4.94
CA GLY A 36 -9.99 -15.81 4.72
C GLY A 36 -10.82 -14.76 5.46
N ILE A 37 -10.32 -14.30 6.61
CA ILE A 37 -11.01 -13.33 7.48
C ILE A 37 -10.67 -11.89 7.11
N MET A 38 -9.41 -11.62 6.77
CA MET A 38 -8.90 -10.27 6.52
C MET A 38 -9.27 -9.71 5.14
N GLY A 39 -9.39 -10.59 4.14
CA GLY A 39 -9.50 -10.17 2.74
C GLY A 39 -8.20 -9.52 2.24
N ALA A 40 -8.02 -9.47 0.93
CA ALA A 40 -6.87 -8.77 0.35
C ALA A 40 -7.04 -7.24 0.53
N PRO A 41 -5.99 -6.50 0.93
CA PRO A 41 -6.05 -5.04 0.92
C PRO A 41 -6.29 -4.56 -0.51
N ILE A 42 -7.25 -3.65 -0.67
CA ILE A 42 -7.54 -3.05 -1.97
C ILE A 42 -6.64 -1.82 -2.09
N VAL A 43 -5.78 -1.82 -3.10
CA VAL A 43 -4.85 -0.73 -3.36
C VAL A 43 -5.19 -0.09 -4.69
N ARG A 44 -5.45 1.21 -4.64
CA ARG A 44 -5.75 2.03 -5.80
C ARG A 44 -4.65 3.07 -5.96
N ILE A 45 -4.07 3.12 -7.15
CA ILE A 45 -3.05 4.10 -7.52
C ILE A 45 -3.63 4.92 -8.67
N GLU A 46 -3.52 6.24 -8.59
CA GLU A 46 -3.89 7.15 -9.67
C GLU A 46 -3.18 8.50 -9.59
N ARG A 47 -3.41 9.36 -10.58
CA ARG A 47 -2.94 10.76 -10.55
C ARG A 47 -3.91 11.61 -9.73
N MET A 48 -3.39 12.63 -9.05
CA MET A 48 -4.14 13.53 -8.18
C MET A 48 -5.35 14.17 -8.88
N ALA A 49 -5.20 14.60 -10.13
CA ALA A 49 -6.33 15.12 -10.91
C ALA A 49 -7.46 14.08 -11.08
N GLN A 50 -7.11 12.84 -11.40
CA GLN A 50 -8.08 11.75 -11.61
C GLN A 50 -8.74 11.31 -10.29
N TRP A 51 -7.97 11.27 -9.20
CA TRP A 51 -8.52 10.99 -7.87
C TRP A 51 -9.53 12.07 -7.49
N LEU A 52 -9.17 13.35 -7.67
CA LEU A 52 -10.06 14.46 -7.34
C LEU A 52 -11.39 14.35 -8.09
N GLU A 53 -11.40 14.05 -9.39
CA GLU A 53 -12.62 13.88 -10.18
C GLU A 53 -13.59 12.83 -9.61
N GLN A 54 -13.05 11.77 -9.00
CA GLN A 54 -13.82 10.63 -8.49
C GLN A 54 -14.08 10.68 -6.98
N ALA A 55 -13.30 11.47 -6.24
CA ALA A 55 -13.40 11.60 -4.80
C ALA A 55 -14.71 12.28 -4.36
N SER A 56 -15.27 11.82 -3.26
CA SER A 56 -16.43 12.45 -2.62
C SER A 56 -16.08 13.83 -2.04
N GLU A 57 -17.08 14.70 -1.88
CA GLU A 57 -16.87 16.01 -1.24
C GLU A 57 -16.30 15.88 0.19
N ASP A 58 -16.73 14.88 0.96
CA ASP A 58 -16.20 14.60 2.30
C ASP A 58 -14.70 14.27 2.26
N ASP A 59 -14.27 13.42 1.32
CA ASP A 59 -12.86 13.03 1.17
C ASP A 59 -12.00 14.20 0.68
N ARG A 60 -12.54 15.02 -0.23
CA ARG A 60 -11.88 16.26 -0.69
C ARG A 60 -11.69 17.25 0.44
N GLN A 61 -12.69 17.43 1.31
CA GLN A 61 -12.58 18.30 2.48
C GLN A 61 -11.53 17.79 3.48
N ARG A 62 -11.50 16.49 3.76
CA ARG A 62 -10.47 15.87 4.62
C ARG A 62 -9.07 16.10 4.07
N LEU A 63 -8.91 15.91 2.76
CA LEU A 63 -7.64 16.20 2.10
C LEU A 63 -7.24 17.67 2.24
N GLN A 64 -8.17 18.61 2.01
CA GLN A 64 -7.90 20.04 2.16
C GLN A 64 -7.49 20.43 3.58
N VAL A 65 -8.14 19.88 4.60
CA VAL A 65 -7.78 20.11 6.00
C VAL A 65 -6.34 19.62 6.25
N SER A 66 -6.01 18.39 5.84
CA SER A 66 -4.65 17.87 6.00
C SER A 66 -3.60 18.64 5.21
N GLN A 67 -3.93 19.14 4.01
CA GLN A 67 -3.05 20.03 3.23
C GLN A 67 -2.76 21.33 3.97
N GLN A 68 -3.77 21.94 4.59
CA GLN A 68 -3.63 23.19 5.34
C GLN A 68 -2.82 23.00 6.62
N GLU A 69 -3.10 21.93 7.38
CA GLU A 69 -2.39 21.59 8.61
C GLU A 69 -0.90 21.33 8.37
N GLN A 70 -0.56 20.58 7.32
CA GLN A 70 0.82 20.25 6.99
C GLN A 70 1.49 21.31 6.08
N ARG A 71 0.74 22.32 5.62
CA ARG A 71 1.19 23.39 4.72
C ARG A 71 1.81 22.87 3.43
N VAL A 72 1.16 21.87 2.83
CA VAL A 72 1.65 21.18 1.63
C VAL A 72 0.85 21.61 0.40
N VAL A 73 1.57 21.90 -0.68
CA VAL A 73 0.97 22.16 -2.00
C VAL A 73 0.96 20.87 -2.81
N LEU A 74 -0.23 20.45 -3.26
CA LEU A 74 -0.42 19.29 -4.11
C LEU A 74 -0.65 19.72 -5.56
N GLY A 75 0.05 19.06 -6.49
CA GLY A 75 -0.07 19.28 -7.93
C GLY A 75 -0.97 18.24 -8.59
N ALA A 76 -1.59 18.61 -9.70
CA ALA A 76 -2.45 17.71 -10.49
C ALA A 76 -1.74 16.41 -10.95
N GLY A 77 -0.43 16.47 -11.18
CA GLY A 77 0.40 15.34 -11.57
C GLY A 77 0.96 14.52 -10.41
N ASP A 78 0.68 14.89 -9.15
CA ASP A 78 1.11 14.08 -8.01
C ASP A 78 0.42 12.71 -8.03
N TRP A 79 1.07 11.73 -7.43
CA TRP A 79 0.55 10.38 -7.30
C TRP A 79 -0.29 10.26 -6.04
N VAL A 80 -1.43 9.59 -6.18
CA VAL A 80 -2.30 9.23 -5.08
C VAL A 80 -2.27 7.72 -4.91
N VAL A 81 -1.98 7.27 -3.69
CA VAL A 81 -2.04 5.87 -3.29
C VAL A 81 -3.09 5.75 -2.20
N GLU A 82 -4.21 5.13 -2.55
CA GLU A 82 -5.30 4.83 -1.64
C GLU A 82 -5.25 3.35 -1.25
N ILE A 83 -5.29 3.08 0.06
CA ILE A 83 -5.27 1.74 0.62
C ILE A 83 -6.53 1.57 1.45
N ALA A 84 -7.37 0.62 1.05
CA ALA A 84 -8.56 0.22 1.77
C ALA A 84 -8.36 -1.17 2.37
N SER A 85 -8.61 -1.30 3.67
CA SER A 85 -8.57 -2.58 4.36
C SER A 85 -9.60 -2.56 5.49
N PRO A 86 -10.40 -3.63 5.65
CA PRO A 86 -11.35 -3.77 6.76
C PRO A 86 -10.69 -3.60 8.14
N LEU A 87 -9.37 -3.81 8.22
CA LEU A 87 -8.57 -3.76 9.44
C LEU A 87 -8.09 -2.35 9.78
N LEU A 88 -8.27 -1.37 8.88
CA LEU A 88 -7.72 -0.01 9.03
C LEU A 88 -8.23 0.73 10.27
N GLY A 89 -9.43 0.43 10.75
CA GLY A 89 -9.98 0.99 11.99
C GLY A 89 -9.26 0.56 13.28
N GLN A 90 -8.30 -0.38 13.20
CA GLN A 90 -7.51 -0.84 14.35
C GLN A 90 -6.09 -0.25 14.42
N PHE A 91 -5.72 0.58 13.45
CA PHE A 91 -4.39 1.18 13.40
C PHE A 91 -4.31 2.39 14.33
N ARG A 92 -3.18 2.53 15.04
CA ARG A 92 -2.80 3.79 15.68
C ARG A 92 -2.21 4.71 14.61
N ASN A 93 -3.07 5.44 13.89
CA ASN A 93 -2.71 6.58 13.05
C ASN A 93 -1.44 6.41 12.20
N GLY A 94 -1.29 5.30 11.47
CA GLY A 94 -0.23 5.13 10.47
C GLY A 94 1.22 5.02 10.98
N LEU A 95 1.46 4.78 12.29
CA LEU A 95 2.82 4.70 12.85
C LEU A 95 3.56 3.37 12.56
N ASP A 96 2.84 2.30 12.22
CA ASP A 96 3.41 0.97 11.88
C ASP A 96 3.43 0.74 10.35
N PHE A 97 3.69 1.80 9.58
CA PHE A 97 3.60 1.81 8.12
C PHE A 97 4.89 2.29 7.46
N ASN A 98 5.38 1.53 6.48
CA ASN A 98 6.50 1.91 5.64
C ASN A 98 6.08 1.85 4.16
N LEU A 99 6.17 2.97 3.43
CA LEU A 99 5.86 3.07 2.00
C LEU A 99 7.11 3.40 1.22
N LEU A 100 7.37 2.62 0.20
CA LEU A 100 8.42 2.84 -0.78
C LEU A 100 7.80 2.87 -2.16
N ALA A 101 8.18 3.86 -2.97
CA ALA A 101 7.65 3.98 -4.32
C ALA A 101 8.73 4.32 -5.33
N TRP A 102 8.53 3.84 -6.55
CA TRP A 102 9.38 4.14 -7.70
C TRP A 102 8.50 4.58 -8.87
N GLU A 103 8.77 5.77 -9.39
CA GLU A 103 8.17 6.21 -10.64
C GLU A 103 9.05 5.80 -11.82
N ARG A 104 8.46 5.21 -12.85
CA ARG A 104 9.15 4.89 -14.11
C ARG A 104 8.51 5.59 -15.29
N LEU A 105 9.35 6.06 -16.19
CA LEU A 105 8.96 6.62 -17.48
C LEU A 105 9.38 5.69 -18.61
N ARG A 106 8.42 5.33 -19.46
CA ARG A 106 8.67 4.61 -20.70
C ARG A 106 8.27 5.46 -21.88
N THR A 107 9.13 5.55 -22.87
CA THR A 107 8.83 6.23 -24.12
C THR A 107 9.03 5.27 -25.29
N ARG A 108 8.16 5.36 -26.28
CA ARG A 108 8.27 4.58 -27.51
C ARG A 108 8.16 5.50 -28.69
N SER A 109 9.17 5.49 -29.55
CA SER A 109 9.10 6.16 -30.85
C SER A 109 8.40 5.25 -31.87
N ARG A 110 7.94 5.82 -32.98
CA ARG A 110 7.34 5.03 -34.08
C ARG A 110 8.31 4.02 -34.70
N ALA A 111 9.62 4.26 -34.59
CA ALA A 111 10.67 3.48 -35.24
C ALA A 111 11.44 2.54 -34.29
N SER A 112 11.15 2.56 -32.98
CA SER A 112 11.90 1.80 -31.97
C SER A 112 10.99 1.04 -31.00
N GLY A 113 11.58 0.08 -30.28
CA GLY A 113 10.97 -0.51 -29.09
C GLY A 113 10.81 0.50 -27.95
N TRP A 114 10.27 0.03 -26.81
CA TRP A 114 10.17 0.80 -25.58
C TRP A 114 11.56 1.16 -25.04
N ASN A 115 11.80 2.44 -24.86
CA ASN A 115 12.92 2.95 -24.09
C ASN A 115 12.48 3.13 -22.63
N ASN A 116 13.15 2.41 -21.73
CA ASN A 116 12.90 2.46 -20.30
C ASN A 116 13.90 3.42 -19.67
N GLN A 117 13.43 4.52 -19.10
CA GLN A 117 14.28 5.37 -18.27
C GLN A 117 14.55 4.71 -16.92
N HIS A 118 15.65 5.10 -16.28
CA HIS A 118 15.96 4.64 -14.94
C HIS A 118 14.86 5.05 -13.96
N PRO A 119 14.29 4.13 -13.18
CA PRO A 119 13.28 4.44 -12.18
C PRO A 119 13.79 5.44 -11.13
N ILE A 120 12.94 6.37 -10.74
CA ILE A 120 13.25 7.34 -9.69
C ILE A 120 12.55 6.90 -8.42
N LYS A 121 13.32 6.63 -7.36
CA LYS A 121 12.78 6.36 -6.02
C LYS A 121 12.18 7.63 -5.45
N ILE A 122 11.00 7.51 -4.87
CA ILE A 122 10.35 8.58 -4.12
C ILE A 122 10.73 8.38 -2.65
N ASP A 123 11.60 9.26 -2.15
CA ASP A 123 12.13 9.13 -0.79
C ASP A 123 11.19 9.65 0.30
N LYS A 124 10.27 10.55 -0.06
CA LYS A 124 9.34 11.16 0.89
C LYS A 124 8.00 11.48 0.26
N GLU A 125 6.93 11.12 0.95
CA GLU A 125 5.59 11.55 0.62
C GLU A 125 5.40 13.06 0.83
N LYS A 126 4.58 13.67 -0.02
CA LYS A 126 4.13 15.05 0.18
C LYS A 126 3.14 15.14 1.33
N LEU A 127 2.25 14.15 1.42
CA LEU A 127 1.24 14.05 2.46
C LEU A 127 1.15 12.60 2.95
N GLY A 128 1.40 12.41 4.25
CA GLY A 128 1.30 11.12 4.93
C GLY A 128 -0.13 10.71 5.23
N ALA A 129 -0.30 9.48 5.74
CA ALA A 129 -1.56 8.76 5.92
C ALA A 129 -2.77 9.63 6.34
N VAL A 130 -3.54 10.13 5.37
CA VAL A 130 -4.80 10.83 5.64
C VAL A 130 -5.90 9.80 5.79
N LEU A 131 -6.62 9.84 6.91
CA LEU A 131 -7.75 8.95 7.17
C LEU A 131 -9.01 9.44 6.46
N LEU A 132 -9.39 8.73 5.41
CA LEU A 132 -10.62 8.93 4.67
C LEU A 132 -11.80 8.17 5.29
N LYS A 133 -12.98 8.33 4.69
CA LYS A 133 -14.17 7.57 5.05
C LYS A 133 -13.99 6.07 4.76
N ASP A 134 -14.71 5.23 5.50
CA ASP A 134 -14.76 3.77 5.31
C ASP A 134 -13.42 3.04 5.50
N ASN A 135 -12.63 3.48 6.49
CA ASN A 135 -11.34 2.86 6.83
C ASN A 135 -10.39 2.81 5.62
N ARG A 136 -10.24 3.95 4.92
CA ARG A 136 -9.31 4.10 3.81
C ARG A 136 -8.21 5.09 4.20
N LEU A 137 -6.97 4.77 3.83
CA LEU A 137 -5.84 5.67 3.98
C LEU A 137 -5.41 6.20 2.62
N LEU A 138 -5.10 7.50 2.60
CA LEU A 138 -4.61 8.20 1.43
C LEU A 138 -3.18 8.68 1.67
N PHE A 139 -2.30 8.38 0.72
CA PHE A 139 -0.93 8.90 0.65
C PHE A 139 -0.78 9.68 -0.64
N VAL A 140 -0.12 10.84 -0.55
CA VAL A 140 0.19 11.66 -1.73
C VAL A 140 1.69 11.71 -1.92
N LEU A 141 2.14 11.21 -3.07
CA LEU A 141 3.55 11.15 -3.45
C LEU A 141 3.84 12.18 -4.56
N PRO A 142 5.03 12.82 -4.56
CA PRO A 142 5.40 13.73 -5.63
C PRO A 142 5.46 13.02 -6.99
N GLY A 143 4.98 13.69 -8.05
CA GLY A 143 5.33 13.30 -9.42
C GLY A 143 6.77 13.73 -9.73
N MET A 144 7.68 12.77 -9.92
CA MET A 144 9.10 13.04 -10.20
C MET A 144 9.34 13.37 -11.67
N HIS A 145 8.53 12.80 -12.57
CA HIS A 145 8.54 13.13 -13.98
C HIS A 145 7.47 14.18 -14.29
N GLN A 146 7.88 15.25 -14.96
CA GLN A 146 6.93 16.24 -15.45
C GLN A 146 6.03 15.59 -16.50
N MET A 147 4.71 15.66 -16.26
CA MET A 147 3.73 15.21 -17.24
C MET A 147 3.81 16.10 -18.48
N ILE A 148 3.99 15.48 -19.64
CA ILE A 148 3.98 16.19 -20.91
C ILE A 148 2.53 16.60 -21.21
N ALA A 149 2.27 17.90 -21.30
CA ALA A 149 0.95 18.43 -21.58
C ALA A 149 0.33 17.80 -22.85
N GLN A 150 -1.00 17.65 -22.88
CA GLN A 150 -1.70 17.04 -24.02
C GLN A 150 -1.40 17.72 -25.36
N ARG A 151 -1.12 19.02 -25.36
CA ARG A 151 -0.82 19.80 -26.58
C ARG A 151 0.67 19.83 -26.97
N ASP A 152 1.54 19.14 -26.25
CA ASP A 152 2.97 19.14 -26.57
C ASP A 152 3.24 18.33 -27.86
N PRO A 153 3.91 18.91 -28.87
CA PRO A 153 4.24 18.22 -30.12
C PRO A 153 5.00 16.90 -29.95
N ARG A 154 5.73 16.72 -28.84
CA ARG A 154 6.46 15.48 -28.51
C ARG A 154 5.53 14.26 -28.44
N ARG A 155 4.24 14.44 -28.13
CA ARG A 155 3.24 13.35 -28.15
C ARG A 155 2.95 12.81 -29.54
N ASN A 156 3.10 13.63 -30.58
CA ASN A 156 2.87 13.17 -31.96
C ASN A 156 3.95 12.18 -32.42
N LEU A 157 5.13 12.24 -31.81
CA LEU A 157 6.30 11.44 -32.17
C LEU A 157 6.50 10.24 -31.24
N HIS A 158 6.02 10.31 -30.01
CA HIS A 158 6.26 9.30 -28.97
C HIS A 158 4.99 8.91 -28.21
N THR A 159 4.80 7.61 -28.00
CA THR A 159 3.90 7.11 -26.95
C THR A 159 4.63 7.17 -25.61
N ILE A 160 3.99 7.74 -24.59
CA ILE A 160 4.57 7.95 -23.27
C ILE A 160 3.74 7.21 -22.24
N GLN A 161 4.41 6.46 -21.35
CA GLN A 161 3.77 5.79 -20.22
C GLN A 161 4.50 6.15 -18.93
N TYR A 162 3.72 6.54 -17.93
CA TYR A 162 4.19 6.75 -16.58
C TYR A 162 3.72 5.58 -15.74
N SER A 163 4.57 5.03 -14.89
CA SER A 163 4.17 3.95 -13.99
C SER A 163 4.64 4.25 -12.59
N LEU A 164 3.84 3.81 -11.62
CA LEU A 164 4.21 3.86 -10.22
C LEU A 164 4.20 2.44 -9.69
N LYS A 165 5.35 2.00 -9.18
CA LYS A 165 5.47 0.78 -8.39
C LYS A 165 5.47 1.17 -6.93
N VAL A 166 4.55 0.60 -6.16
CA VAL A 166 4.40 0.89 -4.75
C VAL A 166 4.63 -0.40 -3.97
N CYS A 167 5.63 -0.35 -3.10
CA CYS A 167 5.89 -1.37 -2.10
C CYS A 167 5.56 -0.79 -0.73
N ALA A 168 4.80 -1.50 0.09
CA ALA A 168 4.56 -1.09 1.46
C ALA A 168 4.70 -2.27 2.40
N GLN A 169 5.06 -1.97 3.64
CA GLN A 169 5.01 -2.89 4.75
C GLN A 169 4.11 -2.33 5.84
N PHE A 170 3.09 -3.08 6.21
CA PHE A 170 2.21 -2.77 7.34
C PHE A 170 2.38 -3.84 8.41
N HIS A 171 2.42 -3.43 9.66
CA HIS A 171 2.38 -4.37 10.78
C HIS A 171 1.10 -4.14 11.61
N LEU A 172 0.34 -5.22 11.84
CA LEU A 172 -0.89 -5.21 12.63
C LEU A 172 -0.69 -5.99 13.94
N GLY A 173 -0.75 -5.34 15.09
CA GLY A 173 -0.84 -6.04 16.37
C GLY A 173 -0.17 -5.31 17.53
N GLU A 174 -0.14 -5.94 18.71
CA GLU A 174 0.35 -5.33 19.95
C GLU A 174 1.87 -5.58 20.15
N ALA A 175 2.56 -4.62 20.75
CA ALA A 175 4.02 -4.67 20.93
C ALA A 175 4.51 -5.69 21.98
N MET A 176 3.62 -6.26 22.82
CA MET A 176 4.00 -7.08 23.97
C MET A 176 3.55 -8.54 23.82
N CYS A 177 4.49 -9.48 23.97
CA CYS A 177 4.22 -10.92 24.04
C CYS A 177 3.82 -11.34 25.46
N TYR A 178 2.98 -12.36 25.60
CA TYR A 178 2.87 -13.11 26.86
C TYR A 178 4.15 -13.95 27.05
N ALA A 179 4.66 -14.01 28.29
CA ALA A 179 5.96 -14.59 28.62
C ALA A 179 6.16 -16.07 28.25
N ASN A 180 5.09 -16.80 27.90
CA ASN A 180 5.09 -18.23 27.59
C ASN A 180 4.47 -18.56 26.22
N ASP A 181 4.49 -17.61 25.28
CA ASP A 181 4.00 -17.86 23.92
C ASP A 181 4.96 -18.82 23.18
N PRO A 182 4.48 -19.98 22.69
CA PRO A 182 5.30 -20.92 21.93
C PRO A 182 5.82 -20.38 20.58
N PHE A 183 5.32 -19.21 20.12
CA PHE A 183 5.72 -18.57 18.87
C PHE A 183 5.96 -17.05 19.04
N PRO A 184 7.12 -16.64 19.60
CA PRO A 184 7.48 -15.22 19.72
C PRO A 184 7.63 -14.61 18.32
N GLY A 185 6.75 -13.66 17.95
CA GLY A 185 6.74 -13.00 16.64
C GLY A 185 5.38 -12.98 15.95
N TYR A 186 4.42 -13.78 16.44
CA TYR A 186 3.03 -13.78 16.00
C TYR A 186 2.16 -12.75 16.75
N ASN A 187 2.75 -11.74 17.37
CA ASN A 187 2.04 -10.60 17.93
C ASN A 187 1.79 -9.49 16.90
N ARG A 188 2.41 -9.58 15.72
CA ARG A 188 2.24 -8.64 14.61
C ARG A 188 2.02 -9.37 13.27
N ILE A 189 0.91 -9.11 12.58
CA ILE A 189 0.68 -9.53 11.19
C ILE A 189 1.37 -8.56 10.27
N THR A 190 2.17 -9.09 9.35
CA THR A 190 2.82 -8.31 8.32
C THR A 190 2.00 -8.36 7.03
N LEU A 191 1.63 -7.20 6.47
CA LEU A 191 0.98 -7.06 5.17
C LEU A 191 1.92 -6.33 4.18
N PRO A 192 1.85 -6.57 2.86
CA PRO A 192 1.02 -7.56 2.18
C PRO A 192 1.38 -9.00 2.56
N GLN A 193 0.45 -9.90 2.29
CA GLN A 193 0.56 -11.32 2.58
C GLN A 193 0.73 -12.10 1.27
N PRO A 194 1.68 -13.04 1.16
CA PRO A 194 1.81 -13.88 -0.03
C PRO A 194 0.56 -14.70 -0.35
N THR A 195 0.50 -15.31 -1.52
CA THR A 195 -0.48 -16.39 -1.69
C THR A 195 -0.09 -17.58 -0.81
N PRO A 196 -1.05 -18.43 -0.36
CA PRO A 196 -0.73 -19.64 0.40
C PRO A 196 0.33 -20.54 -0.27
N ARG A 197 0.40 -20.53 -1.61
CA ARG A 197 1.40 -21.29 -2.38
C ARG A 197 2.82 -20.76 -2.25
N GLN A 198 2.98 -19.46 -2.04
CA GLN A 198 4.28 -18.77 -1.93
C GLN A 198 4.59 -18.39 -0.48
N TRP A 199 3.77 -18.85 0.48
CA TRP A 199 3.94 -18.51 1.88
C TRP A 199 5.27 -19.01 2.43
N LYS A 200 5.97 -18.12 3.11
CA LYS A 200 7.21 -18.39 3.86
C LYS A 200 7.19 -17.53 5.12
N PRO A 201 7.81 -17.92 6.23
CA PRO A 201 7.91 -17.04 7.40
C PRO A 201 8.47 -15.66 7.02
N TYR A 202 7.86 -14.60 7.57
CA TYR A 202 8.34 -13.25 7.33
C TYR A 202 9.76 -13.09 7.90
N SER A 203 10.66 -12.56 7.08
CA SER A 203 12.00 -12.17 7.51
C SER A 203 12.03 -10.66 7.66
N ALA A 204 12.40 -10.17 8.85
CA ALA A 204 12.52 -8.75 9.09
C ALA A 204 13.59 -8.15 8.19
N GLY A 205 13.22 -7.16 7.37
CA GLY A 205 14.12 -6.44 6.50
C GLY A 205 13.50 -6.02 5.18
N THR A 206 13.97 -4.89 4.66
CA THR A 206 13.64 -4.40 3.32
C THR A 206 14.54 -5.13 2.31
N PRO A 207 13.98 -5.85 1.32
CA PRO A 207 14.78 -6.46 0.26
C PRO A 207 15.61 -5.42 -0.48
N ILE A 208 16.84 -5.78 -0.85
CA ILE A 208 17.79 -4.87 -1.50
C ILE A 208 17.26 -4.43 -2.89
N ASP A 209 16.57 -5.33 -3.60
CA ASP A 209 16.16 -5.14 -4.99
C ASP A 209 14.64 -4.96 -5.16
N LEU A 210 13.97 -4.26 -4.24
CA LEU A 210 12.52 -4.03 -4.33
C LEU A 210 12.08 -3.36 -5.64
N GLU A 211 12.96 -2.56 -6.24
CA GLU A 211 12.72 -1.95 -7.54
C GLU A 211 12.50 -3.03 -8.61
N THR A 212 13.36 -4.03 -8.72
CA THR A 212 13.30 -5.07 -9.76
C THR A 212 12.35 -6.21 -9.42
N LEU A 213 12.10 -6.48 -8.14
CA LEU A 213 11.27 -7.60 -7.69
C LEU A 213 9.79 -7.38 -7.97
N ASP A 214 9.28 -7.94 -9.06
CA ASP A 214 7.86 -7.88 -9.40
C ASP A 214 6.97 -8.77 -8.51
N GLU A 215 7.53 -9.59 -7.62
CA GLU A 215 6.80 -10.43 -6.66
C GLU A 215 7.42 -10.41 -5.25
N ALA A 216 7.71 -9.23 -4.72
CA ALA A 216 8.12 -9.12 -3.32
C ALA A 216 6.91 -9.43 -2.41
N ALA A 217 6.72 -10.71 -2.05
CA ALA A 217 5.55 -11.25 -1.33
C ALA A 217 5.06 -10.40 -0.14
N TYR A 218 5.99 -9.82 0.62
CA TYR A 218 5.71 -9.04 1.82
C TYR A 218 5.83 -7.54 1.61
N TRP A 219 6.16 -7.06 0.40
CA TRP A 219 6.39 -5.64 0.17
C TRP A 219 5.61 -5.10 -1.01
N LEU A 220 5.47 -5.84 -2.11
CA LEU A 220 4.76 -5.34 -3.28
C LEU A 220 3.25 -5.34 -3.01
N ILE A 221 2.64 -4.15 -3.04
CA ILE A 221 1.20 -3.99 -2.82
C ILE A 221 0.46 -3.67 -4.11
N SER A 222 1.08 -2.91 -5.01
CA SER A 222 0.48 -2.57 -6.30
C SER A 222 1.51 -1.95 -7.25
N LYS A 223 1.27 -2.14 -8.54
CA LYS A 223 2.00 -1.51 -9.64
C LYS A 223 0.97 -1.06 -10.64
N ARG A 224 1.02 0.20 -11.03
CA ARG A 224 0.06 0.76 -11.98
C ARG A 224 0.78 1.52 -13.07
N ASP A 225 0.46 1.15 -14.30
CA ASP A 225 0.93 1.81 -15.51
C ASP A 225 -0.18 2.73 -16.01
N PHE A 226 0.18 3.98 -16.31
CA PHE A 226 -0.68 5.03 -16.80
C PHE A 226 -0.25 5.36 -18.21
N THR A 227 -1.18 5.14 -19.12
CA THR A 227 -1.09 5.65 -20.47
C THR A 227 -1.81 6.98 -20.48
N ASP A 228 -1.08 8.02 -20.84
CA ASP A 228 -1.65 9.34 -20.96
C ASP A 228 -2.32 9.39 -22.35
N GLN A 229 -3.61 9.05 -22.41
CA GLN A 229 -4.42 9.03 -23.64
C GLN A 229 -4.75 10.44 -24.10
#